data_AF-A0A7V5YPT0-F1
#
_entry.id   AF-A0A7V5YPT0-F1
#
_cell.length_a   1.000
_cell.length_b   1.000
_cell.length_c   1.000
_cell.angle_alpha   90.00
_cell.angle_beta   90.00
_cell.angle_gamma   90.00
#
_symmetry.space_group_name_H-M   'P 1'
#
loop_
_entity.id
_entity.type
_entity.pdbx_description
1 polymer ?
#
loop_
_entity_poly.entity_id
_entity_poly.type
_entity_poly.pdbx_seq_one_letter_code
_entity_poly.pdbx_strand_id
1 'polypeptide(L)'
;MAGVDTTFAQRIKPGDFIVAGKHFGAGSGRENAIHAIKRAGIPAVIAESFSRLFFRNAINNGLIPVLVDSTSQIKTGDRLVLRLKDRILENLTNGEVLHIRNLTGLSLEILQAGGITHFIRQRLENRTREARS
;
A
#
# COMPACT_ATOMS: atom_id res chain seq x y z
N MET A 1 4.30 4.01 -14.88
CA MET A 1 3.81 5.35 -14.49
C MET A 1 4.28 6.41 -15.47
N ALA A 2 5.59 6.61 -15.68
CA ALA A 2 6.09 7.48 -16.77
C ALA A 2 5.63 7.05 -18.20
N GLY A 3 5.33 5.76 -18.42
CA GLY A 3 4.81 5.25 -19.70
C GLY A 3 3.30 5.42 -19.92
N VAL A 4 2.57 5.97 -18.95
CA VAL A 4 1.11 6.24 -19.07
C VAL A 4 0.83 7.73 -18.84
N ASP A 5 1.56 8.35 -17.91
CA ASP A 5 1.54 9.79 -17.67
C ASP A 5 2.99 10.26 -17.43
N THR A 6 3.54 10.98 -18.40
CA THR A 6 4.92 11.47 -18.39
C THR A 6 5.16 12.57 -17.35
N THR A 7 4.08 13.21 -16.88
CA THR A 7 4.14 14.28 -15.88
C THR A 7 3.87 13.78 -14.46
N PHE A 8 3.52 12.50 -14.29
CA PHE A 8 3.25 11.88 -12.99
C PHE A 8 4.37 12.12 -11.98
N ALA A 9 5.63 11.95 -12.42
CA ALA A 9 6.80 12.14 -11.57
C ALA A 9 6.99 13.59 -11.11
N GLN A 10 6.43 14.57 -11.83
CA GLN A 10 6.52 16.00 -11.48
C GLN A 10 5.40 16.44 -10.53
N ARG A 11 4.27 15.70 -10.52
CA ARG A 11 3.08 16.07 -9.74
C ARG A 11 3.03 15.39 -8.38
N ILE A 12 3.64 14.21 -8.24
CA ILE A 12 3.55 13.42 -7.02
C ILE A 12 4.41 13.99 -5.90
N LYS A 13 3.87 14.02 -4.68
CA LYS A 13 4.54 14.48 -3.47
C LYS A 13 4.55 13.37 -2.41
N PRO A 14 5.54 13.36 -1.51
CA PRO A 14 5.50 12.48 -0.35
C PRO A 14 4.20 12.64 0.43
N GLY A 15 3.55 11.52 0.76
CA GLY A 15 2.24 11.48 1.41
C GLY A 15 1.05 11.29 0.45
N ASP A 16 1.23 11.50 -0.86
CA ASP A 16 0.17 11.27 -1.85
C ASP A 16 -0.12 9.78 -2.02
N PHE A 17 -1.38 9.44 -2.31
CA PHE A 17 -1.78 8.08 -2.66
C PHE A 17 -1.77 7.84 -4.17
N ILE A 18 -1.45 6.62 -4.57
CA ILE A 18 -1.76 6.14 -5.93
C ILE A 18 -3.14 5.49 -5.89
N VAL A 19 -4.02 5.84 -6.82
CA VAL A 19 -5.32 5.21 -7.00
C VAL A 19 -5.39 4.59 -8.40
N ALA A 20 -5.89 3.36 -8.49
CA ALA A 20 -6.01 2.63 -9.75
C ALA A 20 -7.30 1.81 -9.82
N GLY A 21 -7.65 1.36 -11.01
CA GLY A 21 -8.76 0.44 -11.23
C GLY A 21 -8.35 -1.01 -10.98
N LYS A 22 -8.63 -1.88 -11.95
CA LYS A 22 -8.37 -3.33 -11.86
C LYS A 22 -6.97 -3.71 -12.30
N HIS A 23 -6.48 -4.81 -11.76
CA HIS A 23 -5.26 -5.51 -12.16
C HIS A 23 -3.97 -4.66 -12.11
N PHE A 24 -3.83 -3.80 -11.10
CA PHE A 24 -2.65 -2.98 -10.93
C PHE A 24 -1.38 -3.82 -10.72
N GLY A 25 -0.26 -3.41 -11.34
CA GLY A 25 1.04 -4.07 -11.17
C GLY A 25 1.21 -5.37 -11.97
N ALA A 26 0.51 -5.52 -13.10
CA ALA A 26 0.58 -6.71 -13.96
C ALA A 26 1.94 -6.91 -14.68
N GLY A 27 2.68 -5.83 -14.95
CA GLY A 27 3.94 -5.86 -15.71
C GLY A 27 5.14 -6.49 -14.98
N SER A 28 6.24 -6.75 -15.68
CA SER A 28 7.42 -7.50 -15.18
C SER A 28 8.34 -6.72 -14.21
N GLY A 29 8.39 -5.39 -14.30
CA GLY A 29 9.25 -4.52 -13.47
C GLY A 29 8.76 -4.29 -12.03
N ARG A 30 8.33 -5.36 -11.33
CA ARG A 30 7.50 -5.28 -10.11
C ARG A 30 8.25 -4.78 -8.88
N GLU A 31 9.49 -5.25 -8.64
CA GLU A 31 10.29 -4.79 -7.50
C GLU A 31 10.80 -3.36 -7.70
N ASN A 32 11.35 -3.06 -8.88
CA ASN A 32 11.77 -1.71 -9.22
C ASN A 32 10.60 -0.71 -9.10
N ALA A 33 9.39 -1.11 -9.51
CA ALA A 33 8.20 -0.29 -9.33
C ALA A 33 7.87 -0.05 -7.85
N ILE A 34 7.93 -1.07 -6.99
CA ILE A 34 7.67 -0.90 -5.55
C ILE A 34 8.71 0.03 -4.92
N HIS A 35 9.99 -0.15 -5.22
CA HIS A 35 11.03 0.73 -4.72
C HIS A 35 10.87 2.16 -5.22
N ALA A 36 10.49 2.37 -6.48
CA ALA A 36 10.20 3.69 -7.02
C ALA A 36 9.03 4.37 -6.28
N ILE A 37 7.93 3.63 -6.06
CA ILE A 37 6.77 4.12 -5.30
C ILE A 37 7.18 4.53 -3.89
N LYS A 38 7.91 3.65 -3.17
CA LYS A 38 8.38 3.96 -1.82
C LYS A 38 9.33 5.15 -1.78
N ARG A 39 10.26 5.26 -2.73
CA ARG A 39 11.21 6.40 -2.82
C ARG A 39 10.51 7.71 -3.14
N ALA A 40 9.38 7.68 -3.85
CA ALA A 40 8.53 8.84 -4.06
C ALA A 40 7.76 9.28 -2.79
N GLY A 41 7.91 8.56 -1.68
CA GLY A 41 7.25 8.88 -0.41
C GLY A 41 5.76 8.53 -0.38
N ILE A 42 5.32 7.63 -1.26
CA ILE A 42 3.92 7.21 -1.38
C ILE A 42 3.63 6.17 -0.29
N PRO A 43 2.70 6.44 0.65
CA PRO A 43 2.44 5.55 1.77
C PRO A 43 1.62 4.32 1.37
N ALA A 44 0.71 4.44 0.39
CA ALA A 44 -0.14 3.34 -0.05
C ALA A 44 -0.56 3.44 -1.52
N VAL A 45 -0.89 2.29 -2.10
CA VAL A 45 -1.52 2.16 -3.41
C VAL A 45 -2.92 1.59 -3.22
N ILE A 46 -3.93 2.28 -3.70
CA ILE A 46 -5.35 1.91 -3.60
C ILE A 46 -5.81 1.39 -4.97
N ALA A 47 -6.40 0.21 -5.02
CA ALA A 47 -6.92 -0.36 -6.26
C ALA A 47 -8.11 -1.29 -6.05
N GLU A 48 -8.87 -1.53 -7.12
CA GLU A 48 -9.95 -2.52 -7.12
C GLU A 48 -9.40 -3.96 -7.15
N SER A 49 -8.23 -4.15 -7.77
CA SER A 49 -7.48 -5.40 -7.72
C SER A 49 -6.02 -5.22 -8.09
N PHE A 50 -5.18 -6.14 -7.61
CA PHE A 50 -3.75 -6.20 -7.89
C PHE A 50 -3.39 -7.50 -8.61
N SER A 51 -2.29 -7.49 -9.35
CA SER A 51 -1.63 -8.74 -9.72
C SER A 51 -1.14 -9.45 -8.44
N ARG A 52 -1.26 -10.79 -8.39
CA ARG A 52 -0.86 -11.58 -7.21
C ARG A 52 0.60 -11.29 -6.79
N LEU A 53 1.48 -11.17 -7.79
CA LEU A 53 2.89 -10.95 -7.56
C LEU A 53 3.20 -9.54 -7.05
N PHE A 54 2.53 -8.51 -7.59
CA PHE A 54 2.67 -7.15 -7.07
C PHE A 54 2.20 -7.08 -5.61
N PHE A 55 1.03 -7.64 -5.31
CA PHE A 55 0.44 -7.62 -3.97
C PHE A 55 1.38 -8.21 -2.91
N ARG A 56 1.91 -9.41 -3.18
CA ARG A 56 2.88 -10.09 -2.30
C ARG A 56 4.14 -9.25 -2.11
N ASN A 57 4.72 -8.76 -3.20
CA ASN A 57 5.96 -8.01 -3.14
C ASN A 57 5.78 -6.67 -2.43
N ALA A 58 4.63 -6.02 -2.58
CA ALA A 58 4.31 -4.77 -1.87
C ALA A 58 4.34 -5.00 -0.35
N ILE A 59 3.62 -6.00 0.15
CA ILE A 59 3.60 -6.37 1.58
C ILE A 59 5.01 -6.70 2.08
N ASN A 60 5.73 -7.56 1.36
CA ASN A 60 7.08 -7.95 1.76
C ASN A 60 8.03 -6.76 1.89
N ASN A 61 7.87 -5.76 1.04
CA ASN A 61 8.68 -4.55 1.03
C ASN A 61 8.08 -3.42 1.87
N GLY A 62 6.99 -3.62 2.60
CA GLY A 62 6.38 -2.58 3.42
C GLY A 62 5.70 -1.45 2.63
N LEU A 63 5.31 -1.68 1.38
CA LEU A 63 4.37 -0.83 0.65
C LEU A 63 2.96 -1.35 0.92
N ILE A 64 2.02 -0.48 1.25
CA ILE A 64 0.66 -0.88 1.62
C ILE A 64 -0.22 -0.97 0.35
N PRO A 65 -0.61 -2.17 -0.12
CA PRO A 65 -1.66 -2.29 -1.13
C PRO A 65 -3.03 -2.26 -0.44
N VAL A 66 -3.87 -1.29 -0.75
CA VAL A 66 -5.24 -1.15 -0.23
C VAL A 66 -6.21 -1.63 -1.30
N LEU A 67 -7.03 -2.62 -0.95
CA LEU A 67 -7.98 -3.23 -1.87
C LEU A 67 -9.40 -2.78 -1.50
N VAL A 68 -10.05 -2.07 -2.43
CA VAL A 68 -11.43 -1.56 -2.29
C VAL A 68 -12.33 -2.19 -3.34
N ASP A 69 -13.65 -2.01 -3.23
CA ASP A 69 -14.61 -2.53 -4.22
C ASP A 69 -14.65 -1.68 -5.50
N SER A 70 -14.63 -0.36 -5.36
CA SER A 70 -14.54 0.55 -6.51
C SER A 70 -13.69 1.77 -6.18
N THR A 71 -12.98 2.27 -7.20
CA THR A 71 -12.27 3.56 -7.15
C THR A 71 -12.92 4.64 -8.01
N SER A 72 -14.09 4.36 -8.59
CA SER A 72 -14.80 5.24 -9.54
C SER A 72 -15.13 6.63 -9.00
N GLN A 73 -15.29 6.76 -7.69
CA GLN A 73 -15.66 8.01 -7.04
C GLN A 73 -14.46 8.83 -6.53
N ILE A 74 -13.25 8.28 -6.62
CA ILE A 74 -12.02 8.98 -6.24
C ILE A 74 -11.43 9.65 -7.48
N LYS A 75 -11.26 10.97 -7.41
CA LYS A 75 -10.67 11.77 -8.49
C LYS A 75 -9.26 12.21 -8.14
N THR A 76 -8.46 12.47 -9.17
CA THR A 76 -7.13 13.08 -8.99
C THR A 76 -7.29 14.44 -8.30
N GLY A 77 -6.56 14.63 -7.19
CA GLY A 77 -6.64 15.83 -6.35
C GLY A 77 -7.53 15.68 -5.12
N ASP A 78 -8.28 14.58 -5.00
CA ASP A 78 -9.05 14.31 -3.79
C ASP A 78 -8.15 14.05 -2.58
N ARG A 79 -8.62 14.50 -1.41
CA ARG A 79 -7.91 14.30 -0.14
C ARG A 79 -8.46 13.06 0.54
N LEU A 80 -7.63 12.05 0.71
CA LEU A 80 -8.02 10.78 1.33
C LEU A 80 -7.39 10.62 2.71
N VAL A 81 -8.11 9.96 3.60
CA VAL A 81 -7.60 9.51 4.90
C VAL A 81 -7.71 7.99 4.96
N LEU A 82 -6.57 7.35 5.22
CA LEU A 82 -6.48 5.89 5.33
C LEU A 82 -6.41 5.48 6.81
N ARG A 83 -7.45 4.84 7.32
CA ARG A 83 -7.53 4.30 8.68
C ARG A 83 -7.40 2.78 8.63
N LEU A 84 -6.16 2.30 8.76
CA LEU A 84 -5.86 0.87 8.67
C LEU A 84 -6.52 0.02 9.77
N LYS A 85 -6.59 0.55 11.00
CA LYS A 85 -7.21 -0.15 12.14
C LYS A 85 -8.71 -0.36 11.92
N ASP A 86 -9.38 0.67 11.43
CA ASP A 86 -10.83 0.66 11.19
C ASP A 86 -11.18 0.04 9.84
N ARG A 87 -10.18 -0.22 8.99
CA ARG A 87 -10.32 -0.68 7.60
C ARG A 87 -11.17 0.25 6.76
N ILE A 88 -10.93 1.55 6.91
CA ILE A 88 -11.67 2.62 6.25
C ILE A 88 -10.73 3.48 5.41
N LEU A 89 -11.19 3.81 4.20
CA LEU A 89 -10.64 4.86 3.36
C LEU A 89 -11.72 5.93 3.21
N GLU A 90 -11.46 7.13 3.74
CA GLU A 90 -12.39 8.24 3.73
C GLU A 90 -11.93 9.29 2.71
N ASN A 91 -12.82 9.74 1.83
CA ASN A 91 -12.57 10.84 0.92
C ASN A 91 -13.11 12.14 1.55
N LEU A 92 -12.20 12.98 2.01
CA LEU A 92 -12.53 14.25 2.67
C LEU A 92 -13.05 15.32 1.70
N THR A 93 -12.93 15.11 0.38
CA THR A 93 -13.41 16.07 -0.62
C THR A 93 -14.91 15.91 -0.86
N ASN A 94 -15.41 14.67 -0.92
CA ASN A 94 -16.81 14.37 -1.24
C ASN A 94 -17.59 13.72 -0.06
N GLY A 95 -16.90 13.37 1.04
CA GLY A 95 -17.49 12.75 2.23
C GLY A 95 -17.71 11.24 2.12
N GLU A 96 -17.26 10.60 1.05
CA GLU A 96 -17.47 9.17 0.82
C GLU A 96 -16.56 8.30 1.68
N VAL A 97 -17.10 7.17 2.15
CA VAL A 97 -16.39 6.21 2.97
C VAL A 97 -16.35 4.86 2.25
N LEU A 98 -15.15 4.36 2.01
CA LEU A 98 -14.88 3.08 1.36
C LEU A 98 -14.31 2.08 2.37
N HIS A 99 -14.75 0.82 2.27
CA HIS A 99 -14.24 -0.25 3.12
C HIS A 99 -13.03 -0.96 2.49
N ILE A 100 -12.00 -1.18 3.31
CA ILE A 100 -10.79 -1.90 2.92
C ILE A 100 -11.04 -3.40 3.10
N ARG A 101 -10.85 -4.17 2.03
CA ARG A 101 -11.15 -5.61 2.00
C ARG A 101 -9.98 -6.50 2.43
N ASN A 102 -8.77 -5.95 2.51
CA ASN A 102 -7.56 -6.68 2.87
C ASN A 102 -6.92 -6.11 4.15
N LEU A 103 -5.64 -6.43 4.39
CA LEU A 103 -4.85 -5.95 5.53
C LEU A 103 -5.34 -6.47 6.88
N THR A 104 -5.51 -7.80 6.98
CA THR A 104 -5.87 -8.50 8.21
C THR A 104 -4.79 -9.52 8.59
N GLY A 105 -4.75 -9.87 9.88
CA GLY A 105 -3.83 -10.86 10.44
C GLY A 105 -2.36 -10.57 10.11
N LEU A 106 -1.65 -11.62 9.71
CA LEU A 106 -0.21 -11.59 9.45
C LEU A 106 0.21 -10.53 8.41
N SER A 107 -0.62 -10.26 7.40
CA SER A 107 -0.28 -9.25 6.38
C SER A 107 -0.20 -7.84 6.96
N LEU A 108 -1.07 -7.52 7.92
CA LEU A 108 -1.06 -6.24 8.63
C LEU A 108 0.16 -6.14 9.57
N GLU A 109 0.47 -7.22 10.29
CA GLU A 109 1.65 -7.29 11.17
C GLU A 109 2.95 -7.05 10.39
N ILE A 110 3.09 -7.70 9.23
CA ILE A 110 4.25 -7.51 8.34
C ILE A 110 4.36 -6.06 7.89
N LEU A 111 3.25 -5.43 7.51
CA LEU A 111 3.24 -4.04 7.08
C LEU A 111 3.55 -3.06 8.22
N GLN A 112 3.02 -3.31 9.42
CA GLN A 112 3.31 -2.52 10.63
C GLN A 112 4.80 -2.59 11.01
N ALA A 113 5.43 -3.74 10.80
CA ALA A 113 6.87 -3.89 10.98
C ALA A 113 7.70 -3.21 9.87
N GLY A 114 7.07 -2.71 8.79
CA GLY A 114 7.77 -2.11 7.66
C GLY A 114 8.28 -3.13 6.62
N GLY A 115 7.71 -4.33 6.60
CA GLY A 115 8.04 -5.41 5.66
C GLY A 115 8.53 -6.69 6.34
N ILE A 116 8.64 -7.75 5.55
CA ILE A 116 8.84 -9.12 6.07
C ILE A 116 10.19 -9.30 6.75
N THR A 117 11.24 -8.64 6.26
CA THR A 117 12.58 -8.69 6.86
C THR A 117 12.57 -8.13 8.28
N HIS A 118 11.90 -7.00 8.48
CA HIS A 118 11.77 -6.37 9.80
C HIS A 118 10.89 -7.21 10.72
N PHE A 119 9.77 -7.73 10.21
CA PHE A 119 8.88 -8.61 10.94
C PHE A 119 9.60 -9.86 11.47
N ILE A 120 10.37 -10.55 10.62
CA ILE A 120 11.13 -11.75 11.03
C ILE A 120 12.18 -11.39 12.08
N ARG A 121 12.90 -10.28 11.90
CA ARG A 121 13.91 -9.81 12.86
C ARG A 121 13.29 -9.58 14.25
N GLN A 122 12.20 -8.82 14.32
CA GLN A 122 11.50 -8.54 15.58
C GLN A 122 11.02 -9.84 16.25
N ARG A 123 10.50 -10.80 15.48
CA ARG A 123 10.02 -12.07 16.01
C ARG A 123 11.15 -12.95 16.57
N LEU A 124 12.32 -12.96 15.93
CA LEU A 124 13.50 -13.69 16.43
C LEU A 124 14.06 -13.07 17.72
N GLU A 125 14.09 -11.73 17.79
CA GLU A 125 14.51 -10.99 18.98
C GLU A 125 13.60 -11.26 20.17
N ASN A 126 12.27 -11.24 19.96
CA ASN A 126 11.29 -11.52 21.01
C ASN A 126 11.43 -12.95 21.57
N ARG A 127 11.59 -13.95 20.69
CA ARG A 127 11.82 -15.35 21.11
C ARG A 127 13.09 -15.53 21.94
N THR A 128 14.14 -14.77 21.62
CA THR A 128 15.42 -14.84 22.34
C THR A 128 15.32 -14.17 23.71
N ARG A 129 14.46 -13.16 23.88
CA ARG A 129 14.17 -12.52 25.17
C ARG A 129 13.35 -13.44 26.08
N GLU A 130 12.31 -14.07 25.55
CA GLU A 130 11.46 -15.02 26.29
C GLU A 130 12.23 -16.26 26.78
N ALA A 131 13.19 -16.76 25.99
CA ALA A 131 14.04 -17.89 26.39
C ALA A 131 15.10 -17.52 27.47
N ARG A 132 15.27 -16.24 27.78
CA ARG A 132 16.24 -15.72 28.76
C ARG A 132 15.60 -15.19 30.04
N SER A 133 14.27 -15.12 30.12
CA SER A 133 13.50 -14.81 31.34
C SER A 133 13.00 -16.08 32.01
#